data_AF-A0A7J4DGB2-F1
#
_entry.id   AF-A0A7J4DGB2-F1
#
_cell.length_a   1.000
_cell.length_b   1.000
_cell.length_c   1.000
_cell.angle_alpha   90.00
_cell.angle_beta   90.00
_cell.angle_gamma   90.00
#
_symmetry.space_group_name_H-M   'P 1'
#
loop_
_entity.id
_entity.type
_entity.pdbx_description
1 polymer ?
#
loop_
_entity_poly.entity_id
_entity_poly.type
_entity_poly.pdbx_seq_one_letter_code
_entity_poly.pdbx_strand_id
1 'polypeptide(L)'
;MTDSATTPQVELDGGTFAFTLPDHWIKWIVFVFGGLLFVIGFVMSADPEFGGPVPAVSAIGCLLMLAACPTELAVKLAKIRAQMRPAAVKMRSDAGGVELESFWNSATVERPSHDDRDWVFPAPPEDDWHLDSRYAADADKELIPEHPNRVGTPRPPQFSNYGIFSALAFLLLLWQASLLDWGRRPMEACLGCDVSTTTSGPHLAFYLIGISVIWLGISVFMWKRALAMQDTPTSNIRSMAVGTLELVGQVRPWVVHPPTVAVDGDASKSVDDLSAWYWKYEI
;
A
#
# COMPACT_ATOMS: atom_id res chain seq x y z
N MET A 1 -29.33 -17.47 -23.22
CA MET A 1 -27.88 -17.65 -23.41
C MET A 1 -27.24 -16.32 -23.08
N THR A 2 -27.09 -16.05 -21.79
CA THR A 2 -26.33 -14.92 -21.27
C THR A 2 -24.94 -15.46 -20.98
N ASP A 3 -23.92 -14.83 -21.56
CA ASP A 3 -22.52 -15.17 -21.33
C ASP A 3 -22.28 -15.33 -19.83
N SER A 4 -21.89 -16.53 -19.41
CA SER A 4 -21.27 -16.74 -18.11
C SER A 4 -20.08 -15.80 -18.07
N ALA A 5 -20.16 -14.73 -17.28
CA ALA A 5 -19.12 -13.75 -17.13
C ALA A 5 -17.84 -14.49 -16.74
N THR A 6 -16.95 -14.67 -17.71
CA THR A 6 -15.63 -15.21 -17.48
C THR A 6 -14.97 -14.21 -16.54
N THR A 7 -14.84 -14.57 -15.28
CA THR A 7 -14.12 -13.76 -14.30
C THR A 7 -12.75 -13.51 -14.91
N PRO A 8 -12.38 -12.25 -15.19
CA PRO A 8 -11.10 -11.98 -15.85
C PRO A 8 -10.01 -12.60 -14.98
N GLN A 9 -9.14 -13.42 -15.57
CA GLN A 9 -8.04 -14.00 -14.81
C GLN A 9 -7.16 -12.85 -14.31
N VAL A 10 -7.22 -12.62 -13.00
CA VAL A 10 -6.46 -11.56 -12.34
C VAL A 10 -5.08 -12.09 -12.07
N GLU A 11 -4.15 -11.76 -12.97
CA GLU A 11 -2.74 -12.09 -12.79
C GLU A 11 -2.08 -11.02 -11.90
N LEU A 12 -1.74 -11.41 -10.66
CA LEU A 12 -1.00 -10.58 -9.71
C LEU A 12 0.53 -10.79 -9.81
N ASP A 13 1.06 -11.02 -11.01
CA ASP A 13 2.50 -11.15 -11.25
C ASP A 13 3.11 -9.79 -11.62
N GLY A 14 4.05 -9.27 -10.83
CA GLY A 14 4.77 -8.01 -11.10
C GLY A 14 5.82 -8.09 -12.21
N GLY A 15 6.14 -9.28 -12.71
CA GLY A 15 7.13 -9.45 -13.77
C GLY A 15 8.55 -9.04 -13.35
N THR A 16 9.37 -8.63 -14.32
CA THR A 16 10.79 -8.30 -14.08
C THR A 16 10.99 -6.84 -13.68
N PHE A 17 10.25 -5.91 -14.26
CA PHE A 17 10.41 -4.46 -14.04
C PHE A 17 9.08 -3.81 -13.70
N ALA A 18 9.08 -3.05 -12.61
CA ALA A 18 7.90 -2.37 -12.10
C ALA A 18 8.18 -0.91 -11.76
N PHE A 19 7.83 -0.06 -12.71
CA PHE A 19 7.89 1.38 -12.57
C PHE A 19 6.47 1.92 -12.43
N THR A 20 6.13 2.38 -11.24
CA THR A 20 4.86 3.02 -10.94
C THR A 20 5.02 4.53 -10.89
N LEU A 21 3.93 5.23 -11.19
CA LEU A 21 3.83 6.68 -11.01
C LEU A 21 2.96 6.98 -9.78
N PRO A 22 3.09 8.18 -9.20
CA PRO A 22 2.20 8.63 -8.13
C PRO A 22 0.72 8.57 -8.54
N ASP A 23 -0.13 8.07 -7.64
CA ASP A 23 -1.58 7.88 -7.83
C ASP A 23 -2.42 9.11 -7.40
N HIS A 24 -1.88 9.96 -6.52
CA HIS A 24 -2.54 11.18 -6.03
C HIS A 24 -1.74 12.45 -6.31
N TRP A 25 -2.44 13.58 -6.44
CA TRP A 25 -1.83 14.88 -6.72
C TRP A 25 -0.81 15.32 -5.65
N ILE A 26 -1.04 15.00 -4.37
CA ILE A 26 -0.08 15.29 -3.28
C ILE A 26 1.22 14.52 -3.50
N LYS A 27 1.12 13.24 -3.85
CA LYS A 27 2.31 12.40 -4.12
C LYS A 27 3.04 12.89 -5.37
N TRP A 28 2.34 13.43 -6.38
CA TRP A 28 2.99 14.10 -7.51
C TRP A 28 3.82 15.31 -7.09
N ILE A 29 3.33 16.15 -6.16
CA ILE A 29 4.10 17.28 -5.63
C ILE A 29 5.37 16.78 -4.93
N VAL A 30 5.25 15.76 -4.07
CA VAL A 30 6.41 15.17 -3.37
C VAL A 30 7.39 14.55 -4.36
N PHE A 31 6.91 13.88 -5.40
CA PHE A 31 7.74 13.27 -6.44
C PHE A 31 8.52 14.30 -7.24
N VAL A 32 7.87 15.38 -7.70
CA VAL A 32 8.52 16.48 -8.44
C VAL A 32 9.53 17.20 -7.55
N PHE A 33 9.16 17.50 -6.31
CA PHE A 33 10.07 18.12 -5.35
C PHE A 33 11.29 17.23 -5.06
N GLY A 34 11.09 15.92 -4.88
CA GLY A 34 12.16 14.94 -4.74
C GLY A 34 13.08 14.90 -5.97
N GLY A 35 12.51 14.94 -7.18
CA GLY A 35 13.26 15.01 -8.43
C GLY A 35 14.10 16.29 -8.56
N LEU A 36 13.56 17.44 -8.14
CA LEU A 36 14.30 18.70 -8.10
C LEU A 36 15.49 18.63 -7.14
N LEU A 37 15.29 18.10 -5.92
CA LEU A 37 16.37 17.89 -4.96
C LEU A 37 17.43 16.92 -5.47
N PHE A 38 17.02 15.87 -6.19
CA PHE A 38 17.94 14.94 -6.83
C PHE A 38 18.89 15.67 -7.80
N VAL A 39 18.33 16.47 -8.71
CA VAL A 39 19.11 17.22 -9.71
C VAL A 39 19.98 18.29 -9.06
N ILE A 40 19.42 19.09 -8.14
CA ILE A 40 20.16 20.15 -7.43
C ILE A 40 21.34 19.56 -6.66
N GLY A 41 21.10 18.50 -5.87
CA GLY A 41 22.16 17.84 -5.12
C GLY A 41 23.25 17.25 -6.03
N PHE A 42 22.87 16.78 -7.22
CA PHE A 42 23.82 16.20 -8.17
C PHE A 42 24.68 17.28 -8.81
N VAL A 43 24.08 18.40 -9.19
CA VAL A 43 24.80 19.58 -9.72
C VAL A 43 25.75 20.15 -8.68
N MET A 44 25.29 20.32 -7.43
CA MET A 44 26.15 20.74 -6.32
C MET A 44 27.31 19.75 -6.07
N SER A 45 27.10 18.46 -6.35
CA SER A 45 28.13 17.43 -6.22
C SER A 45 29.13 17.41 -7.37
N ALA A 46 28.72 17.86 -8.55
CA ALA A 46 29.55 17.90 -9.75
C ALA A 46 30.37 19.19 -9.86
N ASP A 47 29.85 20.31 -9.34
CA ASP A 47 30.46 21.64 -9.46
C ASP A 47 30.83 22.22 -8.08
N PRO A 48 32.13 22.39 -7.78
CA PRO A 48 32.60 23.00 -6.54
C PRO A 48 32.09 24.43 -6.30
N GLU A 49 31.76 25.19 -7.35
CA GLU A 49 31.33 26.60 -7.24
C GLU A 49 29.92 26.76 -6.66
N PHE A 50 29.10 25.70 -6.71
CA PHE A 50 27.69 25.72 -6.31
C PHE A 50 27.40 25.32 -4.86
N GLY A 51 28.42 25.16 -4.01
CA GLY A 51 28.26 24.88 -2.58
C GLY A 51 28.98 23.63 -2.06
N GLY A 52 29.88 23.04 -2.85
CA GLY A 52 30.68 21.86 -2.48
C GLY A 52 29.91 20.54 -2.60
N PRO A 53 30.61 19.38 -2.51
CA PRO A 53 29.99 18.12 -2.86
C PRO A 53 29.07 17.59 -1.75
N VAL A 54 27.76 17.73 -1.96
CA VAL A 54 26.71 17.29 -1.02
C VAL A 54 25.77 16.27 -1.68
N PRO A 55 26.24 15.06 -2.04
CA PRO A 55 25.40 14.02 -2.65
C PRO A 55 24.27 13.53 -1.73
N ALA A 56 24.34 13.84 -0.42
CA ALA A 56 23.23 13.61 0.50
C ALA A 56 21.93 14.33 0.11
N VAL A 57 22.01 15.51 -0.51
CA VAL A 57 20.81 16.22 -1.00
C VAL A 57 20.12 15.39 -2.09
N SER A 58 20.91 14.79 -2.99
CA SER A 58 20.35 13.88 -3.99
C SER A 58 19.77 12.61 -3.39
N ALA A 59 20.40 12.07 -2.34
CA ALA A 59 19.88 10.91 -1.64
C ALA A 59 18.50 11.19 -1.00
N ILE A 60 18.33 12.36 -0.39
CA ILE A 60 17.02 12.81 0.15
C ILE A 60 16.00 12.91 -0.99
N GLY A 61 16.39 13.46 -2.14
CA GLY A 61 15.54 13.49 -3.34
C GLY A 61 15.04 12.10 -3.75
N CYS A 62 15.92 11.11 -3.80
CA CYS A 62 15.56 9.72 -4.08
C CYS A 62 14.60 9.12 -3.05
N LEU A 63 14.80 9.39 -1.75
CA LEU A 63 13.92 8.90 -0.68
C LEU A 63 12.52 9.54 -0.73
N LEU A 64 12.42 10.79 -1.16
CA LEU A 64 11.12 11.45 -1.37
C LEU A 64 10.38 10.86 -2.57
N MET A 65 11.08 10.62 -3.68
CA MET A 65 10.51 9.94 -4.85
C MET A 65 10.06 8.51 -4.50
N LEU A 66 10.86 7.81 -3.69
CA LEU A 66 10.53 6.50 -3.14
C LEU A 66 9.22 6.50 -2.35
N ALA A 67 9.04 7.48 -1.45
CA ALA A 67 7.84 7.59 -0.62
C ALA A 67 6.58 7.97 -1.43
N ALA A 68 6.76 8.67 -2.55
CA ALA A 68 5.66 9.09 -3.41
C ALA A 68 5.12 7.98 -4.32
N CYS A 69 5.95 7.01 -4.69
CA CYS A 69 5.56 5.96 -5.63
C CYS A 69 4.84 4.78 -4.95
N PRO A 70 3.58 4.45 -5.33
CA PRO A 70 2.89 3.26 -4.82
C PRO A 70 3.54 1.97 -5.34
N THR A 71 3.28 0.83 -4.69
CA THR A 71 3.76 -0.46 -5.21
C THR A 71 2.96 -0.88 -6.45
N GLU A 72 3.55 -1.69 -7.32
CA GLU A 72 2.85 -2.19 -8.53
C GLU A 72 1.60 -2.98 -8.18
N LEU A 73 1.67 -3.79 -7.13
CA LEU A 73 0.52 -4.54 -6.62
C LEU A 73 -0.61 -3.59 -6.21
N ALA A 74 -0.30 -2.49 -5.51
CA ALA A 74 -1.31 -1.49 -5.14
C ALA A 74 -1.95 -0.85 -6.38
N VAL A 75 -1.17 -0.53 -7.41
CA VAL A 75 -1.70 0.02 -8.67
C VAL A 75 -2.57 -1.00 -9.41
N LYS A 76 -2.17 -2.28 -9.46
CA LYS A 76 -2.98 -3.35 -10.06
C LYS A 76 -4.29 -3.54 -9.31
N LEU A 77 -4.24 -3.64 -7.99
CA LEU A 77 -5.42 -3.74 -7.14
C LEU A 77 -6.36 -2.55 -7.33
N ALA A 78 -5.84 -1.32 -7.37
CA ALA A 78 -6.64 -0.13 -7.64
C ALA A 78 -7.32 -0.18 -9.02
N LYS A 79 -6.61 -0.64 -10.05
CA LYS A 79 -7.19 -0.82 -11.40
C LYS A 79 -8.28 -1.88 -11.43
N ILE A 80 -8.06 -3.02 -10.77
CA ILE A 80 -9.05 -4.10 -10.70
C ILE A 80 -10.29 -3.61 -9.95
N ARG A 81 -10.12 -2.93 -8.81
CA ARG A 81 -11.22 -2.32 -8.06
C ARG A 81 -12.01 -1.31 -8.90
N ALA A 82 -11.32 -0.48 -9.67
CA ALA A 82 -11.97 0.48 -10.56
C ALA A 82 -12.78 -0.19 -11.68
N GLN A 83 -12.32 -1.35 -12.18
CA GLN A 83 -13.02 -2.13 -13.20
C GLN A 83 -14.21 -2.90 -12.64
N MET A 84 -14.01 -3.58 -11.51
CA MET A 84 -14.99 -4.50 -10.93
C MET A 84 -16.09 -3.76 -10.13
N ARG A 85 -15.80 -2.56 -9.59
CA ARG A 85 -16.67 -1.74 -8.74
C ARG A 85 -17.38 -2.60 -7.67
N PRO A 86 -16.71 -2.91 -6.54
CA PRO A 86 -17.28 -3.72 -5.46
C PRO A 86 -18.68 -3.24 -5.09
N ALA A 87 -19.57 -4.16 -4.70
CA ALA A 87 -20.99 -3.88 -4.51
C ALA A 87 -21.23 -2.68 -3.57
N ALA A 88 -20.45 -2.54 -2.49
CA ALA A 88 -20.56 -1.39 -1.59
C ALA A 88 -20.21 -0.06 -2.27
N VAL A 89 -19.20 -0.02 -3.14
CA VAL A 89 -18.82 1.15 -3.92
C VAL A 89 -19.89 1.46 -4.98
N LYS A 90 -20.45 0.43 -5.63
CA LYS A 90 -21.53 0.59 -6.61
C LYS A 90 -22.80 1.14 -5.95
N MET A 91 -23.28 0.49 -4.89
CA MET A 91 -24.46 0.92 -4.12
C MET A 91 -24.29 2.35 -3.58
N ARG A 92 -23.10 2.72 -3.09
CA ARG A 92 -22.81 4.08 -2.60
C ARG A 92 -22.65 5.10 -3.72
N SER A 93 -22.11 4.70 -4.88
CA SER A 93 -22.03 5.58 -6.05
C SER A 93 -23.39 5.84 -6.68
N ASP A 94 -24.26 4.83 -6.71
CA ASP A 94 -25.62 4.92 -7.22
C ASP A 94 -26.51 5.72 -6.26
N ALA A 95 -26.20 5.72 -4.96
CA ALA A 95 -26.88 6.54 -3.94
C ALA A 95 -26.52 8.04 -3.97
N GLY A 96 -25.55 8.48 -4.77
CA GLY A 96 -25.14 9.89 -4.87
C GLY A 96 -24.23 10.34 -3.72
N GLY A 97 -23.04 10.82 -4.07
CA GLY A 97 -21.90 11.01 -3.13
C GLY A 97 -21.96 12.15 -2.13
N VAL A 98 -23.05 12.90 -2.02
CA VAL A 98 -23.27 13.85 -0.92
C VAL A 98 -24.77 14.11 -0.82
N GLU A 99 -25.38 13.65 0.27
CA GLU A 99 -26.77 13.98 0.57
C GLU A 99 -26.78 15.20 1.48
N LEU A 100 -27.47 16.26 1.02
CA LEU A 100 -27.63 17.51 1.75
C LEU A 100 -28.79 17.32 2.73
N GLU A 101 -28.47 16.90 3.95
CA GLU A 101 -29.48 16.57 4.99
C GLU A 101 -30.28 17.81 5.41
N SER A 102 -29.62 18.97 5.48
CA SER A 102 -30.27 20.24 5.81
C SER A 102 -29.55 21.41 5.14
N PHE A 103 -30.28 22.10 4.26
CA PHE A 103 -29.83 23.32 3.60
C PHE A 103 -29.44 24.42 4.61
N TRP A 104 -30.17 24.52 5.72
CA TRP A 104 -29.96 25.58 6.72
C TRP A 104 -28.83 25.27 7.71
N ASN A 105 -28.55 23.98 7.98
CA ASN A 105 -27.48 23.58 8.90
C ASN A 105 -26.17 23.20 8.20
N SER A 106 -26.13 23.23 6.86
CA SER A 106 -24.98 22.76 6.06
C SER A 106 -24.48 21.38 6.49
N ALA A 107 -25.40 20.50 6.89
CA ALA A 107 -25.08 19.13 7.24
C ALA A 107 -24.98 18.31 5.94
N THR A 108 -23.76 17.88 5.62
CA THR A 108 -23.46 16.99 4.50
C THR A 108 -22.93 15.69 5.06
N VAL A 109 -23.54 14.57 4.68
CA VAL A 109 -22.97 13.24 4.94
C VAL A 109 -22.15 12.85 3.71
N GLU A 110 -20.83 12.90 3.85
CA GLU A 110 -19.91 12.40 2.82
C GLU A 110 -19.92 10.87 2.86
N ARG A 111 -20.48 10.24 1.82
CA ARG A 111 -20.42 8.78 1.68
C ARG A 111 -19.05 8.45 1.05
N PRO A 112 -18.18 7.66 1.72
CA PRO A 112 -16.86 7.35 1.18
C PRO A 112 -16.98 6.67 -0.17
N SER A 113 -16.40 7.28 -1.21
CA SER A 113 -16.42 6.79 -2.59
C SER A 113 -15.43 5.65 -2.85
N HIS A 114 -14.59 5.34 -1.86
CA HIS A 114 -13.58 4.30 -1.91
C HIS A 114 -13.47 3.62 -0.54
N ASP A 115 -13.46 2.30 -0.52
CA ASP A 115 -13.13 1.52 0.67
C ASP A 115 -11.93 0.62 0.37
N ASP A 116 -10.80 0.95 0.99
CA ASP A 116 -9.55 0.21 0.81
C ASP A 116 -9.55 -1.17 1.47
N ARG A 117 -10.51 -1.42 2.37
CA ARG A 117 -10.61 -2.65 3.17
C ARG A 117 -11.67 -3.60 2.65
N ASP A 118 -12.48 -3.17 1.68
CA ASP A 118 -13.50 -4.00 1.08
C ASP A 118 -12.92 -5.01 0.08
N TRP A 119 -13.72 -6.03 -0.23
CA TRP A 119 -13.44 -7.04 -1.23
C TRP A 119 -13.20 -6.39 -2.60
N VAL A 120 -12.35 -7.02 -3.41
CA VAL A 120 -11.94 -6.46 -4.72
C VAL A 120 -12.95 -6.83 -5.80
N PHE A 121 -13.52 -8.04 -5.74
CA PHE A 121 -14.53 -8.53 -6.66
C PHE A 121 -15.91 -8.37 -6.01
N PRO A 122 -16.97 -8.18 -6.82
CA PRO A 122 -18.32 -8.11 -6.31
C PRO A 122 -18.73 -9.47 -5.71
N ALA A 123 -19.60 -9.41 -4.71
CA ALA A 123 -20.29 -10.60 -4.22
C ALA A 123 -21.14 -11.24 -5.34
N PRO A 124 -21.26 -12.58 -5.37
CA PRO A 124 -22.22 -13.25 -6.24
C PRO A 124 -23.63 -12.71 -5.99
N PRO A 125 -24.43 -12.50 -7.06
CA PRO A 125 -25.81 -12.04 -6.92
C PRO A 125 -26.67 -13.04 -6.12
N GLU A 126 -27.76 -12.55 -5.53
CA GLU A 126 -28.66 -13.39 -4.72
C GLU A 126 -29.28 -14.55 -5.50
N ASP A 127 -29.46 -14.38 -6.82
CA ASP A 127 -29.97 -15.41 -7.72
C ASP A 127 -29.09 -16.67 -7.78
N ASP A 128 -27.79 -16.52 -7.50
CA ASP A 128 -26.83 -17.64 -7.46
C ASP A 128 -26.81 -18.34 -6.10
N TRP A 129 -27.55 -17.83 -5.10
CA TRP A 129 -27.56 -18.39 -3.76
C TRP A 129 -28.57 -19.53 -3.65
N HIS A 130 -28.11 -20.70 -3.20
CA HIS A 130 -28.98 -21.85 -2.94
C HIS A 130 -29.82 -21.67 -1.67
N LEU A 131 -30.88 -20.86 -1.72
CA LEU A 131 -31.75 -20.59 -0.55
C LEU A 131 -32.35 -21.88 0.05
N ASP A 132 -32.67 -22.86 -0.80
CA ASP A 132 -33.20 -24.17 -0.39
C ASP A 132 -32.13 -25.09 0.19
N SER A 133 -30.88 -24.98 -0.27
CA SER A 133 -29.74 -25.79 0.19
C SER A 133 -28.55 -24.90 0.55
N ARG A 134 -28.70 -24.09 1.60
CA ARG A 134 -27.76 -23.01 1.97
C ARG A 134 -26.32 -23.40 2.18
N TYR A 135 -26.08 -24.65 2.57
CA TYR A 135 -24.73 -25.16 2.78
C TYR A 135 -24.16 -25.78 1.52
N ALA A 136 -24.96 -25.97 0.46
CA ALA A 136 -24.51 -26.47 -0.83
C ALA A 136 -23.47 -25.52 -1.43
N ALA A 137 -22.53 -26.10 -2.16
CA ALA A 137 -21.60 -25.32 -2.96
C ALA A 137 -22.37 -24.52 -4.03
N ASP A 138 -21.86 -23.34 -4.38
CA ASP A 138 -22.43 -22.48 -5.41
C ASP A 138 -22.50 -23.20 -6.77
N ALA A 139 -23.23 -22.63 -7.73
CA ALA A 139 -23.55 -23.25 -9.02
C ALA A 139 -22.34 -23.92 -9.71
N ASP A 140 -21.16 -23.31 -9.62
CA ASP A 140 -19.92 -23.80 -10.24
C ASP A 140 -19.08 -24.71 -9.32
N LYS A 141 -19.42 -24.82 -8.02
CA LYS A 141 -18.63 -25.48 -6.96
C LYS A 141 -17.18 -24.99 -6.86
N GLU A 142 -16.96 -23.77 -7.34
CA GLU A 142 -15.66 -23.13 -7.36
C GLU A 142 -15.45 -22.29 -6.09
N LEU A 143 -14.18 -22.04 -5.82
CA LEU A 143 -13.73 -21.10 -4.79
C LEU A 143 -14.11 -19.68 -5.18
N ILE A 144 -14.27 -18.79 -4.19
CA ILE A 144 -14.54 -17.39 -4.47
C ILE A 144 -13.43 -16.79 -5.34
N PRO A 145 -13.73 -15.81 -6.21
CA PRO A 145 -12.74 -15.24 -7.11
C PRO A 145 -11.47 -14.75 -6.42
N GLU A 146 -11.58 -14.21 -5.20
CA GLU A 146 -10.47 -13.74 -4.36
C GLU A 146 -9.64 -14.83 -3.69
N HIS A 147 -10.10 -16.08 -3.68
CA HIS A 147 -9.41 -17.12 -2.95
C HIS A 147 -7.96 -17.27 -3.47
N PRO A 148 -6.94 -17.42 -2.61
CA PRO A 148 -5.54 -17.48 -3.07
C PRO A 148 -5.24 -18.62 -4.07
N ASN A 149 -6.02 -19.70 -4.06
CA ASN A 149 -5.93 -20.76 -5.08
C ASN A 149 -6.53 -20.38 -6.45
N ARG A 150 -7.35 -19.33 -6.53
CA ARG A 150 -7.93 -18.77 -7.77
C ARG A 150 -7.10 -17.60 -8.29
N VAL A 151 -6.77 -16.64 -7.42
CA VAL A 151 -5.95 -15.46 -7.76
C VAL A 151 -4.47 -15.83 -7.95
N GLY A 152 -4.01 -16.89 -7.27
CA GLY A 152 -2.60 -17.24 -7.18
C GLY A 152 -1.84 -16.40 -6.17
N THR A 153 -0.58 -16.76 -5.94
CA THR A 153 0.31 -16.00 -5.04
C THR A 153 0.84 -14.76 -5.75
N PRO A 154 0.61 -13.54 -5.23
CA PRO A 154 1.16 -12.33 -5.84
C PRO A 154 2.68 -12.41 -5.85
N ARG A 155 3.28 -12.21 -7.03
CA ARG A 155 4.73 -12.23 -7.19
C ARG A 155 5.25 -10.80 -7.25
N PRO A 156 6.14 -10.40 -6.33
CA PRO A 156 6.72 -9.07 -6.40
C PRO A 156 7.64 -8.98 -7.63
N PRO A 157 7.75 -7.78 -8.22
CA PRO A 157 8.65 -7.54 -9.33
C PRO A 157 10.12 -7.69 -8.90
N GLN A 158 10.97 -8.17 -9.82
CA GLN A 158 12.42 -8.30 -9.54
C GLN A 158 13.10 -6.95 -9.33
N PHE A 159 12.76 -5.95 -10.15
CA PHE A 159 13.19 -4.57 -10.01
C PHE A 159 11.98 -3.66 -9.85
N SER A 160 11.93 -2.91 -8.75
CA SER A 160 10.89 -1.94 -8.47
C SER A 160 11.46 -0.54 -8.24
N ASN A 161 10.60 0.47 -8.32
CA ASN A 161 10.88 1.81 -7.81
C ASN A 161 11.52 1.76 -6.42
N TYR A 162 11.05 0.86 -5.55
CA TYR A 162 11.61 0.67 -4.22
C TYR A 162 13.08 0.28 -4.26
N GLY A 163 13.40 -0.78 -5.00
CA GLY A 163 14.78 -1.25 -5.14
C GLY A 163 15.71 -0.21 -5.76
N ILE A 164 15.26 0.48 -6.82
CA ILE A 164 16.11 1.42 -7.56
C ILE A 164 16.37 2.69 -6.76
N PHE A 165 15.33 3.35 -6.22
CA PHE A 165 15.54 4.58 -5.46
C PHE A 165 16.23 4.34 -4.12
N SER A 166 15.96 3.21 -3.44
CA SER A 166 16.69 2.88 -2.21
C SER A 166 18.16 2.54 -2.48
N ALA A 167 18.47 1.79 -3.53
CA ALA A 167 19.86 1.51 -3.92
C ALA A 167 20.60 2.79 -4.32
N LEU A 168 19.97 3.66 -5.12
CA LEU A 168 20.54 4.94 -5.53
C LEU A 168 20.78 5.86 -4.33
N ALA A 169 19.81 5.98 -3.42
CA ALA A 169 19.95 6.75 -2.19
C ALA A 169 21.11 6.21 -1.33
N PHE A 170 21.21 4.88 -1.19
CA PHE A 170 22.28 4.24 -0.44
C PHE A 170 23.67 4.55 -1.04
N LEU A 171 23.83 4.43 -2.36
CA LEU A 171 25.10 4.75 -3.05
C LEU A 171 25.49 6.23 -2.87
N LEU A 172 24.51 7.14 -2.94
CA LEU A 172 24.75 8.57 -2.72
C LEU A 172 25.14 8.89 -1.27
N LEU A 173 24.54 8.20 -0.29
CA LEU A 173 24.94 8.33 1.11
C LEU A 173 26.32 7.73 1.39
N LEU A 174 26.68 6.63 0.73
CA LEU A 174 28.04 6.08 0.78
C LEU A 174 29.06 7.06 0.19
N TRP A 175 28.73 7.71 -0.93
CA TRP A 175 29.57 8.76 -1.50
C TRP A 175 29.69 9.96 -0.55
N GLN A 176 28.60 10.40 0.08
CA GLN A 176 28.66 11.45 1.10
C GLN A 176 29.62 11.05 2.24
N ALA A 177 29.53 9.80 2.71
CA ALA A 177 30.38 9.31 3.79
C ALA A 177 31.86 9.28 3.38
N SER A 178 32.18 8.86 2.16
CA SER A 178 33.56 8.82 1.68
C SER A 178 34.18 10.21 1.52
N LEU A 179 33.39 11.22 1.13
CA LEU A 179 33.84 12.62 1.07
C LEU A 179 34.17 13.18 2.46
N LEU A 180 33.33 12.85 3.46
CA LEU A 180 33.54 13.28 4.85
C LEU A 180 34.76 12.61 5.49
N ASP A 181 35.09 11.39 5.08
CA ASP A 181 36.29 10.68 5.53
C ASP A 181 37.55 11.13 4.77
N TRP A 182 37.43 11.46 3.47
CA TRP A 182 38.52 12.02 2.65
C TRP A 182 38.94 13.42 3.12
N GLY A 183 37.98 14.28 3.50
CA GLY A 183 38.25 15.58 4.12
C GLY A 183 38.94 15.49 5.48
N ARG A 184 39.15 14.28 6.01
CA ARG A 184 39.74 13.99 7.32
C ARG A 184 41.16 13.44 7.26
N ARG A 185 41.74 13.25 6.07
CA ARG A 185 43.16 12.91 5.97
C ARG A 185 43.97 14.07 6.55
N PRO A 186 44.83 13.84 7.56
CA PRO A 186 45.71 14.91 8.02
C PRO A 186 46.53 15.36 6.83
N MET A 187 46.46 16.66 6.51
CA MET A 187 47.48 17.26 5.66
C MET A 187 48.81 16.98 6.36
N GLU A 188 49.60 16.06 5.82
CA GLU A 188 50.95 15.85 6.29
C GLU A 188 51.70 17.19 6.20
N ALA A 189 52.42 17.52 7.27
CA ALA A 189 53.33 18.64 7.45
C ALA A 189 52.72 20.03 7.77
N CYS A 190 52.73 20.39 9.05
CA CYS A 190 53.54 21.54 9.46
C CYS A 190 54.04 21.34 10.90
N LEU A 191 55.32 21.04 11.05
CA LEU A 191 56.02 20.98 12.34
C LEU A 191 55.89 22.38 12.99
N GLY A 192 54.99 22.55 13.95
CA GLY A 192 54.92 23.77 14.78
C GLY A 192 53.77 24.74 14.50
N CYS A 193 52.70 24.36 13.80
CA CYS A 193 51.47 25.15 13.80
C CYS A 193 50.46 24.55 14.79
N ASP A 194 50.06 25.32 15.80
CA ASP A 194 48.91 25.01 16.66
C ASP A 194 47.65 24.96 15.80
N VAL A 195 47.33 23.76 15.32
CA VAL A 195 46.07 23.46 14.63
C VAL A 195 44.98 23.38 15.69
N SER A 196 44.49 24.55 16.09
CA SER A 196 43.16 24.74 16.66
C SER A 196 42.10 24.61 15.55
N THR A 197 42.13 23.52 14.79
CA THR A 197 40.97 23.14 14.00
C THR A 197 40.10 22.33 14.92
N THR A 198 38.95 22.90 15.29
CA THR A 198 37.86 22.24 15.99
C THR A 198 37.55 20.92 15.31
N THR A 199 38.20 19.86 15.79
CA THR A 199 37.97 18.48 15.36
C THR A 199 36.60 18.08 15.86
N SER A 200 35.54 18.41 15.12
CA SER A 200 34.30 17.66 15.23
C SER A 200 34.64 16.21 14.86
N GLY A 201 34.87 15.42 15.91
CA GLY A 201 35.42 14.07 15.87
C GLY A 201 34.58 13.06 15.06
N PRO A 202 35.00 11.78 15.02
CA PRO A 202 34.42 10.70 14.21
C PRO A 202 32.92 10.38 14.44
N HIS A 203 32.22 11.20 15.22
CA HIS A 203 30.81 11.09 15.58
C HIS A 203 29.88 10.91 14.38
N LEU A 204 30.13 11.58 13.25
CA LEU A 204 29.28 11.42 12.05
C LEU A 204 29.34 10.02 11.44
N ALA A 205 30.52 9.38 11.43
CA ALA A 205 30.64 7.99 10.99
C ALA A 205 29.87 7.05 11.94
N PHE A 206 29.95 7.29 13.25
CA PHE A 206 29.18 6.52 14.25
C PHE A 206 27.67 6.72 14.10
N TYR A 207 27.19 7.94 13.76
CA TYR A 207 25.77 8.17 13.47
C TYR A 207 25.31 7.42 12.22
N LEU A 208 26.08 7.44 11.13
CA LEU A 208 25.75 6.72 9.90
C LEU A 208 25.76 5.20 10.10
N ILE A 209 26.73 4.67 10.85
CA ILE A 209 26.76 3.24 11.23
C ILE A 209 25.52 2.90 12.07
N GLY A 210 25.17 3.74 13.06
CA GLY A 210 23.98 3.56 13.88
C GLY A 210 22.69 3.51 13.06
N ILE A 211 22.50 4.48 12.16
CA ILE A 211 21.34 4.53 11.24
C ILE A 211 21.32 3.29 10.34
N SER A 212 22.48 2.86 9.82
CA SER A 212 22.57 1.68 8.94
C SER A 212 22.21 0.39 9.66
N VAL A 213 22.62 0.23 10.93
CA VAL A 213 22.26 -0.93 11.75
C VAL A 213 20.75 -0.95 12.03
N ILE A 214 20.15 0.20 12.35
CA ILE A 214 18.70 0.32 12.53
C ILE A 214 17.97 -0.05 11.23
N TRP A 215 18.42 0.49 10.09
CA TRP A 215 17.86 0.20 8.78
C TRP A 215 17.95 -1.28 8.41
N LEU A 216 19.11 -1.91 8.67
CA LEU A 216 19.31 -3.34 8.45
C LEU A 216 18.36 -4.17 9.33
N GLY A 217 18.21 -3.80 10.61
CA GLY A 217 17.27 -4.44 11.52
C GLY A 217 15.84 -4.41 10.99
N ILE A 218 15.34 -3.22 10.62
CA ILE A 218 14.00 -3.06 10.04
C ILE A 218 13.84 -3.91 8.77
N SER A 219 14.85 -3.88 7.88
CA SER A 219 14.84 -4.62 6.62
C SER A 219 14.75 -6.14 6.84
N VAL A 220 15.48 -6.68 7.82
CA VAL A 220 15.42 -8.11 8.16
C VAL A 220 14.03 -8.50 8.70
N PHE A 221 13.41 -7.69 9.55
CA PHE A 221 12.05 -7.97 10.04
C PHE A 221 11.01 -7.90 8.92
N MET A 222 11.11 -6.91 8.03
CA MET A 222 10.21 -6.81 6.87
C MET A 222 10.37 -8.00 5.94
N TRP A 223 11.61 -8.43 5.65
CA TRP A 223 11.87 -9.62 4.85
C TRP A 223 11.28 -10.88 5.49
N LYS A 224 11.51 -11.10 6.80
CA LYS A 224 10.93 -12.26 7.51
C LYS A 224 9.40 -12.28 7.44
N ARG A 225 8.76 -11.11 7.58
CA ARG A 225 7.30 -11.00 7.44
C ARG A 225 6.83 -11.35 6.03
N ALA A 226 7.53 -10.85 5.00
CA ALA A 226 7.21 -11.16 3.62
C ALA A 226 7.35 -12.67 3.32
N LEU A 227 8.41 -13.30 3.83
CA LEU A 227 8.61 -14.75 3.68
C LEU A 227 7.51 -15.55 4.38
N ALA A 228 7.17 -15.18 5.63
CA ALA A 228 6.09 -15.83 6.37
C ALA A 228 4.72 -15.70 5.65
N MET A 229 4.46 -14.57 5.00
CA MET A 229 3.25 -14.39 4.19
C MET A 229 3.25 -15.29 2.95
N GLN A 230 4.39 -15.47 2.29
CA GLN A 230 4.53 -16.39 1.15
C GLN A 230 4.39 -17.85 1.55
N ASP A 231 4.92 -18.21 2.73
CA ASP A 231 4.96 -19.59 3.22
C ASP A 231 3.69 -20.02 3.97
N THR A 232 2.73 -19.12 4.21
CA THR A 232 1.47 -19.48 4.88
C THR A 232 0.53 -20.17 3.87
N PRO A 233 0.32 -21.50 3.95
CA PRO A 233 -0.57 -22.18 3.03
C PRO A 233 -2.02 -21.83 3.38
N THR A 234 -2.75 -21.23 2.44
CA THR A 234 -4.21 -21.11 2.55
C THR A 234 -4.82 -22.41 2.07
N SER A 235 -5.07 -23.33 3.02
CA SER A 235 -5.60 -24.65 2.71
C SER A 235 -7.12 -24.61 2.60
N ASN A 236 -7.64 -25.25 1.55
CA ASN A 236 -9.05 -25.56 1.45
C ASN A 236 -9.37 -26.73 2.38
N ILE A 237 -10.52 -26.69 3.05
CA ILE A 237 -10.99 -27.83 3.83
C ILE A 237 -11.51 -28.89 2.85
N ARG A 238 -10.81 -30.03 2.76
CA ARG A 238 -11.14 -31.14 1.84
C ARG A 238 -12.15 -32.15 2.40
N SER A 239 -12.62 -31.98 3.63
CA SER A 239 -13.30 -33.03 4.41
C SER A 239 -14.79 -32.80 4.68
N MET A 240 -15.47 -31.93 3.93
CA MET A 240 -16.92 -31.79 4.04
C MET A 240 -17.63 -32.37 2.81
N ALA A 241 -18.75 -33.04 3.04
CA ALA A 241 -19.58 -33.71 2.02
C ALA A 241 -20.17 -32.76 0.96
N VAL A 242 -19.87 -31.46 1.09
CA VAL A 242 -20.40 -30.39 0.25
C VAL A 242 -19.39 -29.91 -0.81
N GLY A 243 -18.15 -30.41 -0.76
CA GLY A 243 -17.09 -30.01 -1.69
C GLY A 243 -15.99 -29.19 -1.01
N THR A 244 -15.27 -28.41 -1.80
CA THR A 244 -14.17 -27.56 -1.34
C THR A 244 -14.74 -26.41 -0.52
N LEU A 245 -14.48 -26.38 0.79
CA LEU A 245 -14.98 -25.31 1.68
C LEU A 245 -13.86 -24.33 2.05
N GLU A 246 -14.22 -23.04 2.06
CA GLU A 246 -13.38 -21.95 2.56
C GLU A 246 -13.82 -21.54 3.97
N LEU A 247 -12.86 -21.26 4.87
CA LEU A 247 -13.14 -20.80 6.22
C LEU A 247 -13.46 -19.28 6.28
N VAL A 248 -12.94 -18.52 5.32
CA VAL A 248 -13.15 -17.08 5.18
C VAL A 248 -14.00 -16.89 3.93
N GLY A 249 -15.13 -16.22 4.07
CA GLY A 249 -16.07 -16.04 2.97
C GLY A 249 -17.02 -14.87 3.21
N GLN A 250 -17.92 -14.66 2.26
CA GLN A 250 -18.91 -13.59 2.31
C GLN A 250 -20.09 -14.00 3.22
N VAL A 251 -20.55 -13.06 4.05
CA VAL A 251 -21.77 -13.26 4.85
C VAL A 251 -22.98 -13.18 3.93
N ARG A 252 -23.80 -14.23 3.94
CA ARG A 252 -25.06 -14.27 3.18
C ARG A 252 -26.25 -14.02 4.12
N PRO A 253 -27.25 -13.23 3.70
CA PRO A 253 -28.54 -13.13 4.37
C PRO A 253 -29.18 -14.50 4.62
N TRP A 254 -29.99 -14.57 5.68
CA TRP A 254 -30.82 -15.75 5.93
C TRP A 254 -32.09 -15.73 5.06
N VAL A 255 -33.12 -16.55 5.37
CA VAL A 255 -34.42 -16.48 4.65
C VAL A 255 -35.06 -15.08 4.75
N VAL A 256 -34.80 -14.42 5.87
CA VAL A 256 -35.35 -13.10 6.18
C VAL A 256 -34.21 -12.11 6.07
N HIS A 257 -34.39 -11.09 5.23
CA HIS A 257 -33.44 -9.99 5.15
C HIS A 257 -33.32 -9.31 6.52
N PRO A 258 -32.10 -8.87 6.91
CA PRO A 258 -31.94 -8.12 8.13
C PRO A 258 -32.82 -6.87 8.10
N PRO A 259 -33.53 -6.53 9.19
CA PRO A 259 -34.25 -5.26 9.24
C PRO A 259 -33.26 -4.10 9.18
N THR A 260 -33.66 -3.00 8.53
CA THR A 260 -32.95 -1.72 8.60
C THR A 260 -32.79 -1.29 10.06
N VAL A 261 -31.55 -1.03 10.49
CA VAL A 261 -31.24 -0.64 11.87
C VAL A 261 -31.09 0.87 11.94
N ALA A 262 -31.95 1.53 12.71
CA ALA A 262 -31.81 2.95 13.03
C ALA A 262 -30.84 3.15 14.22
N VAL A 263 -29.81 3.99 14.03
CA VAL A 263 -28.91 4.44 15.11
C VAL A 263 -29.72 5.30 16.07
N ASP A 264 -29.73 4.96 17.36
CA ASP A 264 -30.46 5.70 18.40
C ASP A 264 -31.96 5.93 18.12
N GLY A 265 -32.59 5.09 17.28
CA GLY A 265 -33.99 5.26 16.89
C GLY A 265 -34.26 6.41 15.92
N ASP A 266 -33.20 7.01 15.36
CA ASP A 266 -33.27 8.05 14.34
C ASP A 266 -33.29 7.42 12.94
N ALA A 267 -34.41 7.54 12.24
CA ALA A 267 -34.58 6.98 10.90
C ALA A 267 -33.70 7.68 9.84
N SER A 268 -33.17 8.87 10.13
CA SER A 268 -32.19 9.53 9.24
C SER A 268 -30.81 8.86 9.30
N LYS A 269 -30.52 8.13 10.38
CA LYS A 269 -29.26 7.42 10.61
C LYS A 269 -29.50 5.93 10.58
N SER A 270 -29.95 5.42 9.44
CA SER A 270 -30.21 4.00 9.26
C SER A 270 -29.08 3.29 8.51
N VAL A 271 -28.87 2.03 8.86
CA VAL A 271 -27.96 1.13 8.15
C VAL A 271 -28.72 -0.15 7.79
N ASP A 272 -28.75 -0.46 6.50
CA ASP A 272 -29.34 -1.68 5.97
C ASP A 272 -28.36 -2.86 6.06
N ASP A 273 -28.89 -4.08 5.93
CA ASP A 273 -28.12 -5.33 5.81
C ASP A 273 -27.13 -5.64 6.95
N LEU A 274 -27.38 -5.11 8.15
CA LEU A 274 -26.61 -5.44 9.35
C LEU A 274 -27.04 -6.80 9.91
N SER A 275 -26.20 -7.82 9.76
CA SER A 275 -26.41 -9.14 10.37
C SER A 275 -26.05 -9.18 11.86
N ALA A 276 -25.07 -8.38 12.28
CA ALA A 276 -24.67 -8.21 13.67
C ALA A 276 -24.07 -6.82 13.87
N TRP A 277 -24.50 -6.12 14.93
CA TRP A 277 -23.99 -4.80 15.27
C TRP A 277 -23.95 -4.60 16.78
N TYR A 278 -23.08 -3.71 17.23
CA TYR A 278 -23.08 -3.18 18.59
C TYR A 278 -22.71 -1.69 18.52
N TRP A 279 -23.36 -0.88 19.35
CA TRP A 279 -23.04 0.54 19.44
C TRP A 279 -21.95 0.76 20.47
N LYS A 280 -20.95 1.55 20.11
CA LYS A 280 -19.95 2.05 21.06
C LYS A 280 -20.05 3.57 21.07
N TYR A 281 -20.55 4.10 22.18
CA TYR A 281 -20.57 5.53 22.42
C TYR A 281 -19.19 5.94 22.95
N GLU A 282 -18.54 6.88 22.25
CA GLU A 282 -17.36 7.55 22.77
C GLU A 282 -17.83 8.78 23.56
N ILE A 283 -17.39 8.89 24.82
CA ILE A 283 -17.67 10.00 25.74
C ILE A 283 -16.61 11.08 25.56
#